data_AF-A0A7C7HX77-F1
#
_entry.id   AF-A0A7C7HX77-F1
#
_cell.length_a   1.000
_cell.length_b   1.000
_cell.length_c   1.000
_cell.angle_alpha   90.00
_cell.angle_beta   90.00
_cell.angle_gamma   90.00
#
_symmetry.space_group_name_H-M   'P 1'
#
loop_
_entity.id
_entity.type
_entity.pdbx_description
1 polymer ?
#
loop_
_entity_poly.entity_id
_entity_poly.type
_entity_poly.pdbx_seq_one_letter_code
_entity_poly.pdbx_strand_id
1 'polypeptide(L)'
;MRHPIIRIQIENSIYNRFIVDSVRYAIISLPYTINRMSLRDIQSRITNIAKGKISEKLFLHFCDQNEIPVQTEKCNTSFYEPDKRDFILGREEWDIKNNFLRHDEAILSSGQYLKLPALIPNRGDWDQWSKKDKCLHAPETESVCYLFSFMKGWQGKTPFLSIDLTNDQNAFLIKLIQSSRKGEKPYEANWFWTKMTELGNGNPYKYQLNFHPELILCGLAQEKDFSRFNELKPQSFQNGLFNTRIRNRGIDIKDISSFLSLYPRLGEKMECGIILD
;
A
#
# COMPACT_ATOMS: atom_id res chain seq x y z
N MET A 1 -16.45 -24.10 0.70
CA MET A 1 -16.01 -23.38 1.91
C MET A 1 -16.43 -21.92 1.77
N ARG A 2 -16.82 -21.24 2.85
CA ARG A 2 -16.86 -19.77 2.84
C ARG A 2 -15.41 -19.28 2.78
N HIS A 3 -15.14 -18.24 2.00
CA HIS A 3 -13.85 -17.55 1.97
C HIS A 3 -14.04 -16.25 2.76
N PRO A 4 -13.76 -16.25 4.08
CA PRO A 4 -14.08 -15.10 4.91
C PRO A 4 -13.16 -13.93 4.58
N ILE A 5 -13.73 -12.74 4.54
CA ILE A 5 -13.04 -11.47 4.31
C ILE A 5 -13.03 -10.69 5.63
N ILE A 6 -11.91 -10.07 5.98
CA ILE A 6 -11.83 -9.21 7.16
C ILE A 6 -11.99 -7.75 6.75
N ARG A 7 -12.92 -7.04 7.37
CA ARG A 7 -13.06 -5.58 7.30
C ARG A 7 -12.42 -4.98 8.55
N ILE A 8 -11.32 -4.26 8.38
CA ILE A 8 -10.62 -3.55 9.46
C ILE A 8 -11.23 -2.16 9.63
N GLN A 9 -11.64 -1.85 10.86
CA GLN A 9 -12.31 -0.60 11.24
C GLN A 9 -11.58 -0.02 12.46
N ILE A 10 -11.13 1.23 12.35
CA ILE A 10 -10.35 1.90 13.39
C ILE A 10 -10.93 3.28 13.67
N GLU A 11 -10.61 3.87 14.83
CA GLU A 11 -11.08 5.22 15.14
C GLU A 11 -10.54 6.27 14.15
N ASN A 12 -11.40 7.24 13.79
CA ASN A 12 -11.02 8.36 12.92
C ASN A 12 -9.84 9.19 13.48
N SER A 13 -9.68 9.25 14.80
CA SER A 13 -8.55 9.87 15.50
C SER A 13 -7.22 9.21 15.10
N ILE A 14 -7.16 7.88 15.15
CA ILE A 14 -6.02 7.04 14.79
C ILE A 14 -5.77 7.13 13.28
N TYR A 15 -6.84 6.98 12.48
CA TYR A 15 -6.79 7.07 11.02
C TYR A 15 -6.20 8.41 10.54
N ASN A 16 -6.64 9.53 11.13
CA ASN A 16 -6.14 10.87 10.78
C ASN A 16 -4.64 11.01 11.06
N ARG A 17 -4.11 10.41 12.14
CA ARG A 17 -2.66 10.38 12.41
C ARG A 17 -1.91 9.60 11.33
N PHE A 18 -2.43 8.44 10.93
CA PHE A 18 -1.83 7.64 9.87
C PHE A 18 -1.82 8.39 8.53
N ILE A 19 -2.87 9.14 8.20
CA ILE A 19 -2.89 10.01 7.01
C ILE A 19 -1.77 11.05 7.06
N VAL A 20 -1.59 11.76 8.16
CA VAL A 20 -0.51 12.76 8.33
C VAL A 20 0.86 12.12 8.13
N ASP A 21 1.13 11.00 8.79
CA ASP A 21 2.40 10.28 8.65
C ASP A 21 2.67 9.82 7.22
N SER A 22 1.67 9.20 6.57
CA SER A 22 1.80 8.65 5.23
C SER A 22 1.95 9.74 4.16
N VAL A 23 1.27 10.88 4.30
CA VAL A 23 1.46 12.04 3.42
C VAL A 23 2.86 12.64 3.62
N ARG A 24 3.32 12.78 4.87
CA ARG A 24 4.70 13.23 5.17
C ARG A 24 5.73 12.31 4.53
N TYR A 25 5.63 11.00 4.75
CA TYR A 25 6.54 10.01 4.18
C TYR A 25 6.55 10.05 2.64
N ALA A 26 5.37 10.14 2.01
CA ALA A 26 5.24 10.17 0.56
C ALA A 26 5.90 11.39 -0.09
N ILE A 27 5.84 12.55 0.57
CA ILE A 27 6.45 13.79 0.06
C ILE A 27 7.98 13.75 0.22
N ILE A 28 8.50 13.32 1.37
CA ILE A 28 9.96 13.32 1.63
C ILE A 28 10.72 12.19 0.89
N SER A 29 10.09 11.03 0.67
CA SER A 29 10.69 9.91 -0.09
C SER A 29 10.58 10.07 -1.61
N LEU A 30 9.77 11.01 -2.09
CA LEU A 30 9.51 11.22 -3.52
C LEU A 30 10.79 11.33 -4.39
N PRO A 31 11.86 12.05 -3.99
CA PRO A 31 13.06 12.21 -4.82
C PRO A 31 13.89 10.93 -5.02
N TYR A 32 13.63 9.89 -4.21
CA TYR A 32 14.39 8.63 -4.19
C TYR A 32 13.57 7.43 -4.70
N THR A 33 12.24 7.52 -4.61
CA THR A 33 11.30 6.50 -5.10
C THR A 33 11.00 6.62 -6.61
N ILE A 34 11.26 7.77 -7.24
CA ILE A 34 10.98 8.00 -8.67
C ILE A 34 12.20 7.71 -9.56
N ASN A 35 11.98 6.97 -10.67
CA ASN A 35 12.92 6.97 -11.79
C ASN A 35 12.80 8.32 -12.53
N ARG A 36 13.90 9.10 -12.55
CA ARG A 36 13.97 10.50 -13.02
C ARG A 36 13.39 10.72 -14.43
N MET A 37 13.40 9.70 -15.29
CA MET A 37 12.82 9.77 -16.64
C MET A 37 11.28 9.77 -16.69
N SER A 38 10.58 9.65 -15.55
CA SER A 38 9.12 9.44 -15.47
C SER A 38 8.33 10.55 -14.74
N LEU A 39 8.88 11.77 -14.71
CA LEU A 39 8.41 12.97 -14.00
C LEU A 39 7.02 13.55 -14.38
N ARG A 40 6.19 12.86 -15.18
CA ARG A 40 4.97 13.45 -15.78
C ARG A 40 3.83 13.76 -14.82
N ASP A 41 3.82 13.21 -13.61
CA ASP A 41 2.74 13.42 -12.63
C ASP A 41 3.25 13.17 -11.19
N ILE A 42 3.72 14.23 -10.54
CA ILE A 42 4.23 14.18 -9.16
C ILE A 42 3.10 13.96 -8.15
N GLN A 43 1.94 14.60 -8.31
CA GLN A 43 0.86 14.52 -7.33
C GLN A 43 0.26 13.12 -7.26
N SER A 44 0.07 12.45 -8.40
CA SER A 44 -0.34 11.04 -8.42
C SER A 44 0.72 10.13 -7.80
N ARG A 45 2.02 10.43 -7.96
CA ARG A 45 3.09 9.65 -7.30
C ARG A 45 3.05 9.78 -5.79
N ILE A 46 3.00 11.00 -5.25
CA ILE A 46 2.85 11.27 -3.81
C ILE A 46 1.59 10.54 -3.29
N THR A 47 0.45 10.74 -3.97
CA THR A 47 -0.83 10.11 -3.59
C THR A 47 -0.74 8.58 -3.56
N ASN A 48 -0.06 7.95 -4.52
CA ASN A 48 0.09 6.50 -4.58
C ASN A 48 1.07 5.95 -3.52
N ILE A 49 2.13 6.68 -3.15
CA ILE A 49 3.01 6.30 -2.03
C ILE A 49 2.26 6.42 -0.70
N ALA A 50 1.55 7.53 -0.49
CA ALA A 50 0.74 7.74 0.71
C ALA A 50 -0.31 6.63 0.87
N LYS A 51 -1.03 6.31 -0.22
CA LYS A 51 -1.97 5.19 -0.32
C LYS A 51 -1.40 3.85 0.16
N GLY A 52 -0.18 3.50 -0.27
CA GLY A 52 0.50 2.28 0.18
C GLY A 52 0.75 2.30 1.69
N LYS A 53 1.39 3.36 2.19
CA LYS A 53 1.71 3.52 3.62
C LYS A 53 0.47 3.63 4.52
N ILE A 54 -0.68 4.08 4.00
CA ILE A 54 -1.96 4.06 4.73
C ILE A 54 -2.41 2.62 4.99
N SER A 55 -2.48 1.78 3.94
CA SER A 55 -2.83 0.36 4.11
C SER A 55 -1.86 -0.40 5.00
N GLU A 56 -0.56 -0.11 4.90
CA GLU A 56 0.47 -0.68 5.77
C GLU A 56 0.22 -0.33 7.24
N LYS A 57 0.05 0.96 7.58
CA LYS A 57 -0.25 1.39 8.96
C LYS A 57 -1.57 0.83 9.49
N LEU A 58 -2.61 0.74 8.66
CA LEU A 58 -3.90 0.13 9.04
C LEU A 58 -3.75 -1.36 9.37
N PHE A 59 -3.03 -2.11 8.54
CA PHE A 59 -2.77 -3.53 8.77
C PHE A 59 -1.90 -3.76 10.02
N LEU A 60 -0.81 -2.99 10.17
CA LEU A 60 0.09 -3.12 11.32
C LEU A 60 -0.61 -2.78 12.64
N HIS A 61 -1.49 -1.78 12.65
CA HIS A 61 -2.32 -1.48 13.83
C HIS A 61 -3.32 -2.61 14.11
N PHE A 62 -3.97 -3.17 13.08
CA PHE A 62 -4.82 -4.36 13.25
C PHE A 62 -4.04 -5.55 13.84
N CYS A 63 -2.81 -5.78 13.39
CA CYS A 63 -1.94 -6.82 13.94
C CYS A 63 -1.60 -6.59 15.42
N ASP A 64 -1.21 -5.36 15.78
CA ASP A 64 -0.93 -4.94 17.15
C ASP A 64 -2.14 -5.17 18.08
N GLN A 65 -3.32 -4.69 17.70
CA GLN A 65 -4.56 -4.85 18.49
C GLN A 65 -5.04 -6.31 18.62
N ASN A 66 -4.57 -7.22 17.76
CA ASN A 66 -4.92 -8.64 17.77
C ASN A 66 -3.73 -9.55 18.14
N GLU A 67 -2.68 -9.00 18.76
CA GLU A 67 -1.49 -9.72 19.22
C GLU A 67 -0.85 -10.61 18.12
N ILE A 68 -0.79 -10.11 16.89
CA ILE A 68 -0.18 -10.80 15.75
C ILE A 68 1.30 -10.37 15.67
N PRO A 69 2.27 -11.28 15.84
CA PRO A 69 3.69 -10.94 16.04
C PRO A 69 4.41 -10.61 14.73
N VAL A 70 4.03 -9.52 14.08
CA VAL A 70 4.71 -8.95 12.92
C VAL A 70 6.01 -8.25 13.32
N GLN A 71 7.10 -8.51 12.60
CA GLN A 71 8.38 -7.84 12.76
C GLN A 71 8.55 -6.78 11.67
N THR A 72 8.51 -5.49 12.04
CA THR A 72 8.69 -4.37 11.09
C THR A 72 10.05 -3.70 11.20
N GLU A 73 10.70 -3.74 12.37
CA GLU A 73 11.98 -3.06 12.63
C GLU A 73 13.10 -3.46 11.65
N LYS A 74 13.18 -4.75 11.30
CA LYS A 74 14.14 -5.28 10.31
C LYS A 74 13.85 -4.80 8.89
N CYS A 75 12.57 -4.59 8.58
CA CYS A 75 12.06 -4.21 7.27
C CYS A 75 12.17 -2.70 7.02
N ASN A 76 12.06 -1.90 8.08
CA ASN A 76 12.16 -0.44 8.05
C ASN A 76 13.45 0.03 7.36
N THR A 77 13.29 1.01 6.47
CA THR A 77 14.35 1.66 5.70
C THR A 77 14.26 3.17 5.84
N SER A 78 15.38 3.87 5.65
CA SER A 78 15.37 5.33 5.58
C SER A 78 14.58 5.79 4.37
N PHE A 79 13.98 6.99 4.42
CA PHE A 79 13.12 7.52 3.33
C PHE A 79 13.79 7.66 1.95
N TYR A 80 15.12 7.53 1.87
CA TYR A 80 15.93 7.60 0.65
C TYR A 80 16.47 6.23 0.20
N GLU A 81 16.21 5.17 0.96
CA GLU A 81 16.64 3.80 0.69
C GLU A 81 15.50 3.00 0.05
N PRO A 82 15.78 1.97 -0.77
CA PRO A 82 14.72 1.11 -1.30
C PRO A 82 14.07 0.28 -0.17
N ASP A 83 12.76 0.39 0.01
CA ASP A 83 11.97 -0.48 0.87
C ASP A 83 12.29 -1.96 0.61
N LYS A 84 12.47 -2.74 1.68
CA LYS A 84 12.76 -4.18 1.59
C LYS A 84 11.48 -4.99 1.39
N ARG A 85 10.61 -4.92 2.41
CA ARG A 85 9.35 -5.62 2.65
C ARG A 85 8.50 -4.75 3.57
N ASP A 86 7.22 -5.05 3.69
CA ASP A 86 6.35 -4.32 4.62
C ASP A 86 6.45 -4.90 6.04
N PHE A 87 6.58 -6.22 6.18
CA PHE A 87 6.84 -6.90 7.47
C PHE A 87 7.43 -8.30 7.29
N ILE A 88 7.92 -8.90 8.38
CA ILE A 88 8.22 -10.34 8.51
C ILE A 88 7.19 -10.96 9.46
N LEU A 89 6.72 -12.17 9.13
CA LEU A 89 5.84 -12.96 10.00
C LEU A 89 6.36 -14.40 10.04
N GLY A 90 6.64 -14.92 11.23
CA GLY A 90 7.32 -16.22 11.37
C GLY A 90 8.67 -16.20 10.66
N ARG A 91 8.80 -17.01 9.60
CA ARG A 91 9.99 -17.07 8.71
C ARG A 91 9.69 -16.61 7.28
N GLU A 92 8.59 -15.88 7.09
CA GLU A 92 8.12 -15.41 5.80
C GLU A 92 8.26 -13.89 5.70
N GLU A 93 8.71 -13.40 4.55
CA GLU A 93 8.73 -11.98 4.20
C GLU A 93 7.40 -11.57 3.55
N TRP A 94 6.79 -10.48 3.97
CA TRP A 94 5.47 -10.08 3.48
C TRP A 94 5.45 -8.70 2.83
N ASP A 95 4.75 -8.65 1.69
CA ASP A 95 4.41 -7.44 0.94
C ASP A 95 2.86 -7.31 0.89
N ILE A 96 2.32 -6.13 1.21
CA ILE A 96 0.90 -5.80 1.12
C ILE A 96 0.60 -5.23 -0.27
N LYS A 97 -0.35 -5.84 -0.97
CA LYS A 97 -0.85 -5.41 -2.28
C LYS A 97 -2.27 -4.89 -2.14
N ASN A 98 -2.37 -3.63 -1.73
CA ASN A 98 -3.64 -2.91 -1.61
C ASN A 98 -4.05 -2.25 -2.93
N ASN A 99 -5.30 -2.44 -3.34
CA ASN A 99 -5.89 -1.79 -4.52
C ASN A 99 -7.06 -0.86 -4.15
N PHE A 100 -7.05 0.34 -4.74
CA PHE A 100 -8.06 1.36 -4.47
C PHE A 100 -9.19 1.30 -5.50
N LEU A 101 -10.41 1.10 -5.01
CA LEU A 101 -11.62 0.84 -5.80
C LEU A 101 -12.45 2.11 -6.03
N ARG A 102 -13.33 2.09 -7.04
CA ARG A 102 -14.31 3.15 -7.31
C ARG A 102 -15.72 2.58 -7.20
N HIS A 103 -16.47 3.03 -6.20
CA HIS A 103 -17.86 2.68 -5.98
C HIS A 103 -18.54 3.71 -5.06
N ASP A 104 -19.86 3.81 -5.13
CA ASP A 104 -20.61 4.77 -4.30
C ASP A 104 -21.07 4.15 -2.96
N GLU A 105 -21.21 2.83 -2.91
CA GLU A 105 -21.48 2.04 -1.69
C GLU A 105 -20.45 2.31 -0.57
N ALA A 106 -20.82 2.10 0.70
CA ALA A 106 -19.89 2.25 1.84
C ALA A 106 -18.75 1.21 1.77
N ILE A 107 -19.13 -0.06 1.63
CA ILE A 107 -18.30 -1.22 1.32
C ILE A 107 -19.01 -2.04 0.24
N LEU A 108 -18.28 -2.90 -0.48
CA LEU A 108 -18.89 -3.87 -1.41
C LEU A 108 -19.36 -5.12 -0.65
N SER A 109 -20.18 -5.95 -1.30
CA SER A 109 -20.45 -7.30 -0.79
C SER A 109 -19.23 -8.22 -0.88
N SER A 110 -19.14 -9.23 -0.01
CA SER A 110 -18.11 -10.26 -0.04
C SER A 110 -18.01 -10.92 -1.42
N GLY A 111 -19.15 -11.22 -2.06
CA GLY A 111 -19.21 -11.79 -3.40
C GLY A 111 -18.66 -10.90 -4.53
N GLN A 112 -18.57 -9.57 -4.33
CA GLN A 112 -17.86 -8.67 -5.25
C GLN A 112 -16.35 -8.69 -4.97
N TYR A 113 -15.93 -8.58 -3.70
CA TYR A 113 -14.51 -8.64 -3.33
C TYR A 113 -13.83 -9.96 -3.75
N LEU A 114 -14.50 -11.10 -3.58
CA LEU A 114 -13.99 -12.43 -3.99
C LEU A 114 -13.78 -12.58 -5.50
N LYS A 115 -14.47 -11.75 -6.31
CA LYS A 115 -14.35 -11.69 -7.77
C LYS A 115 -13.35 -10.61 -8.24
N LEU A 116 -12.60 -9.98 -7.34
CA LEU A 116 -11.49 -9.12 -7.70
C LEU A 116 -10.21 -9.95 -7.86
N PRO A 117 -9.23 -9.47 -8.65
CA PRO A 117 -7.96 -10.15 -8.79
C PRO A 117 -6.99 -9.80 -7.65
N ALA A 118 -6.31 -10.81 -7.13
CA ALA A 118 -4.99 -10.63 -6.52
C ALA A 118 -3.99 -10.27 -7.64
N LEU A 119 -3.23 -9.18 -7.47
CA LEU A 119 -2.33 -8.66 -8.51
C LEU A 119 -0.92 -8.38 -7.99
N ILE A 120 0.08 -8.89 -8.72
CA ILE A 120 1.50 -8.56 -8.53
C ILE A 120 2.03 -7.91 -9.82
N PRO A 121 2.65 -6.71 -9.76
CA PRO A 121 3.25 -6.04 -10.92
C PRO A 121 4.26 -6.91 -11.68
N ASN A 122 4.08 -7.01 -13.00
CA ASN A 122 4.90 -7.83 -13.90
C ASN A 122 5.23 -7.07 -15.20
N ARG A 123 5.96 -5.97 -15.09
CA ARG A 123 6.40 -5.12 -16.23
C ARG A 123 7.72 -5.57 -16.88
N GLY A 124 8.34 -6.64 -16.39
CA GLY A 124 9.62 -7.19 -16.84
C GLY A 124 10.47 -7.67 -15.66
N ASP A 125 11.67 -8.17 -15.94
CA ASP A 125 12.52 -8.89 -14.97
C ASP A 125 13.04 -8.04 -13.79
N TRP A 126 12.82 -6.73 -13.82
CA TRP A 126 13.15 -5.78 -12.75
C TRP A 126 11.97 -5.50 -11.79
N ASP A 127 10.76 -5.97 -12.09
CA ASP A 127 9.54 -5.63 -11.35
C ASP A 127 9.34 -6.52 -10.10
N GLN A 128 8.14 -6.54 -9.52
CA GLN A 128 7.86 -7.27 -8.28
C GLN A 128 7.76 -8.79 -8.51
N TRP A 129 7.10 -9.22 -9.60
CA TRP A 129 6.91 -10.66 -9.88
C TRP A 129 8.22 -11.45 -10.02
N SER A 130 9.24 -10.89 -10.66
CA SER A 130 10.55 -11.55 -10.81
C SER A 130 11.35 -11.64 -9.51
N LYS A 131 10.89 -10.99 -8.44
CA LYS A 131 11.53 -10.96 -7.11
C LYS A 131 10.75 -11.76 -6.06
N LYS A 132 9.67 -12.44 -6.46
CA LYS A 132 8.80 -13.23 -5.56
C LYS A 132 9.52 -14.38 -4.85
N ASP A 133 10.67 -14.82 -5.35
CA ASP A 133 11.48 -15.91 -4.77
C ASP A 133 12.75 -15.37 -4.08
N LYS A 134 12.88 -14.03 -3.94
CA LYS A 134 14.08 -13.39 -3.38
C LYS A 134 13.83 -12.89 -1.96
N CYS A 135 14.20 -13.70 -0.97
CA CYS A 135 14.31 -13.26 0.41
C CYS A 135 15.45 -12.23 0.55
N LEU A 136 15.20 -11.16 1.29
CA LEU A 136 16.15 -10.07 1.60
C LEU A 136 16.74 -10.19 3.02
N HIS A 137 16.10 -10.97 3.90
CA HIS A 137 16.50 -11.27 5.28
C HIS A 137 16.80 -12.77 5.47
N ALA A 138 17.44 -13.39 4.48
CA ALA A 138 17.98 -14.74 4.63
C ALA A 138 19.30 -14.69 5.45
N PRO A 139 19.56 -15.67 6.34
CA PRO A 139 18.87 -16.96 6.49
C PRO A 139 17.67 -16.96 7.47
N GLU A 140 17.34 -15.84 8.11
CA GLU A 140 16.24 -15.78 9.08
C GLU A 140 14.87 -16.10 8.43
N THR A 141 14.65 -15.60 7.21
CA THR A 141 13.46 -15.84 6.39
C THR A 141 13.72 -16.79 5.22
N GLU A 142 12.74 -17.63 4.89
CA GLU A 142 12.85 -18.71 3.89
C GLU A 142 11.97 -18.49 2.64
N SER A 143 10.90 -17.71 2.73
CA SER A 143 9.98 -17.44 1.60
C SER A 143 9.49 -15.99 1.58
N VAL A 144 8.93 -15.57 0.44
CA VAL A 144 8.19 -14.31 0.29
C VAL A 144 6.72 -14.61 0.06
N CYS A 145 5.85 -13.84 0.69
CA CYS A 145 4.39 -13.96 0.65
C CYS A 145 3.74 -12.60 0.36
N TYR A 146 2.50 -12.64 -0.12
CA TYR A 146 1.74 -11.43 -0.47
C TYR A 146 0.38 -11.40 0.21
N LEU A 147 0.04 -10.27 0.83
CA LEU A 147 -1.27 -10.01 1.41
C LEU A 147 -2.08 -9.07 0.50
N PHE A 148 -3.19 -9.55 -0.05
CA PHE A 148 -4.06 -8.80 -0.95
C PHE A 148 -5.20 -8.14 -0.20
N SER A 149 -5.32 -6.83 -0.39
CA SER A 149 -6.32 -6.00 0.27
C SER A 149 -6.93 -4.98 -0.68
N PHE A 150 -8.06 -4.42 -0.27
CA PHE A 150 -8.75 -3.38 -1.02
C PHE A 150 -9.23 -2.27 -0.10
N MET A 151 -9.34 -1.06 -0.65
CA MET A 151 -9.89 0.12 0.01
C MET A 151 -10.75 0.93 -0.96
N LYS A 152 -11.78 1.62 -0.46
CA LYS A 152 -12.54 2.57 -1.27
C LYS A 152 -11.65 3.78 -1.61
N GLY A 153 -11.31 3.95 -2.88
CA GLY A 153 -10.46 5.05 -3.35
C GLY A 153 -11.22 6.28 -3.81
N TRP A 154 -12.42 6.09 -4.34
CA TRP A 154 -13.25 7.15 -4.93
C TRP A 154 -14.74 6.89 -4.73
N GLN A 155 -15.49 7.94 -4.45
CA GLN A 155 -16.95 8.02 -4.53
C GLN A 155 -17.32 8.98 -5.64
N GLY A 156 -18.04 8.53 -6.66
CA GLY A 156 -18.25 9.27 -7.90
C GLY A 156 -16.93 9.76 -8.48
N LYS A 157 -16.75 11.09 -8.58
CA LYS A 157 -15.49 11.74 -9.01
C LYS A 157 -14.58 12.15 -7.84
N THR A 158 -15.04 12.04 -6.59
CA THR A 158 -14.33 12.52 -5.40
C THR A 158 -13.35 11.45 -4.89
N PRO A 159 -12.03 11.73 -4.84
CA PRO A 159 -11.06 10.82 -4.22
C PRO A 159 -11.20 10.83 -2.70
N PHE A 160 -10.82 9.75 -2.01
CA PHE A 160 -10.79 9.75 -0.54
C PHE A 160 -9.76 10.75 0.02
N LEU A 161 -8.63 10.91 -0.67
CA LEU A 161 -7.52 11.78 -0.30
C LEU A 161 -7.06 12.60 -1.51
N SER A 162 -7.00 13.92 -1.33
CA SER A 162 -6.28 14.86 -2.19
C SER A 162 -5.07 15.42 -1.44
N ILE A 163 -3.96 15.64 -2.15
CA ILE A 163 -2.74 16.25 -1.62
C ILE A 163 -2.35 17.38 -2.55
N ASP A 164 -2.10 18.56 -1.99
CA ASP A 164 -1.83 19.79 -2.74
C ASP A 164 -0.54 20.44 -2.25
N LEU A 165 0.24 20.93 -3.22
CA LEU A 165 1.52 21.61 -3.01
C LEU A 165 1.53 22.91 -3.82
N THR A 166 2.18 23.96 -3.31
CA THR A 166 2.39 25.22 -4.05
C THR A 166 3.27 24.99 -5.28
N ASN A 167 3.26 25.93 -6.23
CA ASN A 167 4.16 25.87 -7.39
C ASN A 167 5.63 25.81 -6.96
N ASP A 168 6.01 26.56 -5.92
CA ASP A 168 7.37 26.62 -5.40
C ASP A 168 7.80 25.33 -4.68
N GLN A 169 6.90 24.72 -3.91
CA GLN A 169 7.09 23.38 -3.34
C GLN A 169 7.28 22.34 -4.45
N ASN A 170 6.44 22.35 -5.48
CA ASN A 170 6.59 21.44 -6.63
C ASN A 170 7.92 21.66 -7.36
N ALA A 171 8.32 22.90 -7.62
CA ALA A 171 9.59 23.22 -8.27
C ALA A 171 10.80 22.74 -7.44
N PHE A 172 10.74 22.88 -6.11
CA PHE A 172 11.75 22.36 -5.19
C PHE A 172 11.83 20.82 -5.23
N LEU A 173 10.70 20.11 -5.18
CA LEU A 173 10.68 18.64 -5.31
C LEU A 173 11.23 18.17 -6.66
N ILE A 174 10.87 18.84 -7.77
CA ILE A 174 11.40 18.54 -9.11
C ILE A 174 12.93 18.69 -9.12
N LYS A 175 13.46 19.77 -8.55
CA LYS A 175 14.91 19.99 -8.44
C LYS A 175 15.59 18.87 -7.65
N LEU A 176 15.02 18.44 -6.52
CA LEU A 176 15.55 17.33 -5.72
C LEU A 176 15.52 15.99 -6.49
N ILE A 177 14.43 15.68 -7.20
CA ILE A 177 14.32 14.46 -8.03
C ILE A 177 15.39 14.47 -9.13
N GLN A 178 15.68 15.63 -9.73
CA GLN A 178 16.70 15.76 -10.78
C GLN A 178 18.12 15.53 -10.23
N SER A 179 18.44 16.03 -9.03
CA SER A 179 19.74 15.82 -8.38
C SER A 179 19.94 14.41 -7.81
N SER A 180 18.89 13.77 -7.26
CA SER A 180 18.99 12.45 -6.61
C SER A 180 19.76 12.48 -5.29
N ARG A 181 20.73 11.59 -5.02
CA ARG A 181 21.33 10.50 -5.82
C ARG A 181 20.56 9.16 -5.67
N LYS A 182 21.26 8.02 -5.61
CA LYS A 182 20.80 6.75 -4.98
C LYS A 182 21.89 6.31 -4.00
N GLY A 183 21.52 5.83 -2.81
CA GLY A 183 22.43 5.17 -1.86
C GLY A 183 23.18 6.07 -0.88
N GLU A 184 23.04 7.40 -0.97
CA GLU A 184 23.64 8.35 -0.02
C GLU A 184 22.53 9.13 0.71
N LYS A 185 22.72 9.39 2.00
CA LYS A 185 21.80 10.24 2.78
C LYS A 185 21.79 11.66 2.17
N PRO A 186 20.65 12.16 1.68
CA PRO A 186 20.64 13.35 0.83
C PRO A 186 20.58 14.67 1.60
N TYR A 187 19.85 14.67 2.72
CA TYR A 187 19.60 15.83 3.58
C TYR A 187 18.94 15.37 4.89
N GLU A 188 18.95 16.24 5.90
CA GLU A 188 18.17 16.03 7.11
C GLU A 188 16.68 16.29 6.88
N ALA A 189 15.81 15.46 7.49
CA ALA A 189 14.37 15.61 7.37
C ALA A 189 13.87 16.98 7.89
N ASN A 190 14.47 17.51 8.95
CA ASN A 190 14.14 18.83 9.48
C ASN A 190 14.43 19.95 8.48
N TRP A 191 15.59 19.92 7.80
CA TRP A 191 15.92 20.88 6.74
C TRP A 191 14.88 20.85 5.62
N PHE A 192 14.50 19.64 5.18
CA PHE A 192 13.49 19.46 4.13
C PHE A 192 12.14 20.05 4.52
N TRP A 193 11.66 19.77 5.74
CA TRP A 193 10.37 20.29 6.21
C TRP A 193 10.39 21.80 6.44
N THR A 194 11.49 22.38 6.92
CA THR A 194 11.66 23.83 6.99
C THR A 194 11.55 24.45 5.59
N LYS A 195 12.26 23.91 4.59
CA LYS A 195 12.20 24.41 3.21
C LYS A 195 10.81 24.26 2.58
N MET A 196 10.14 23.13 2.77
CA MET A 196 8.75 22.95 2.33
C MET A 196 7.80 23.97 2.99
N THR A 197 8.04 24.32 4.26
CA THR A 197 7.21 25.29 5.01
C THR A 197 7.43 26.73 4.52
N GLU A 198 8.68 27.12 4.28
CA GLU A 198 9.05 28.42 3.69
C GLU A 198 8.37 28.61 2.32
N LEU A 199 8.52 27.63 1.42
CA LEU A 199 7.94 27.64 0.05
C LEU A 199 6.41 27.44 0.04
N GLY A 200 5.82 27.16 1.19
CA GLY A 200 4.40 26.87 1.38
C GLY A 200 3.62 27.97 2.10
N ASN A 201 4.21 29.17 2.25
CA ASN A 201 3.62 30.27 3.03
C ASN A 201 3.24 29.81 4.45
N GLY A 202 4.18 29.17 5.14
CA GLY A 202 4.00 28.65 6.50
C GLY A 202 3.33 27.27 6.60
N ASN A 203 2.98 26.63 5.49
CA ASN A 203 2.36 25.29 5.48
C ASN A 203 3.23 24.29 4.67
N PRO A 204 3.75 23.20 5.26
CA PRO A 204 4.66 22.28 4.56
C PRO A 204 4.01 21.50 3.41
N TYR A 205 2.68 21.38 3.41
CA TYR A 205 1.83 20.83 2.35
C TYR A 205 0.36 21.07 2.75
N LYS A 206 -0.59 20.81 1.84
CA LYS A 206 -2.02 20.71 2.17
C LYS A 206 -2.54 19.33 1.79
N TYR A 207 -3.56 18.85 2.48
CA TYR A 207 -4.31 17.66 2.09
C TYR A 207 -5.77 17.79 2.49
N GLN A 208 -6.64 17.05 1.80
CA GLN A 208 -8.06 16.94 2.11
C GLN A 208 -8.44 15.47 2.17
N LEU A 209 -8.97 15.04 3.32
CA LEU A 209 -9.55 13.72 3.51
C LEU A 209 -11.07 13.85 3.39
N ASN A 210 -11.65 13.28 2.33
CA ASN A 210 -13.08 13.37 2.05
C ASN A 210 -13.91 12.29 2.75
N PHE A 211 -13.29 11.15 3.05
CA PHE A 211 -13.87 10.04 3.82
C PHE A 211 -12.76 9.11 4.32
N HIS A 212 -13.12 8.24 5.27
CA HIS A 212 -12.23 7.29 5.94
C HIS A 212 -12.45 5.87 5.39
N PRO A 213 -11.80 5.47 4.29
CA PRO A 213 -11.97 4.12 3.75
C PRO A 213 -11.34 3.06 4.66
N GLU A 214 -12.08 1.97 4.84
CA GLU A 214 -11.66 0.81 5.63
C GLU A 214 -10.75 -0.11 4.81
N LEU A 215 -9.89 -0.87 5.50
CA LEU A 215 -9.00 -1.86 4.86
C LEU A 215 -9.68 -3.23 4.84
N ILE A 216 -9.87 -3.78 3.65
CA ILE A 216 -10.54 -5.05 3.44
C ILE A 216 -9.47 -6.10 3.11
N LEU A 217 -9.18 -7.02 4.03
CA LEU A 217 -8.24 -8.14 3.81
C LEU A 217 -8.96 -9.28 3.10
N CYS A 218 -8.55 -9.55 1.87
CA CYS A 218 -9.26 -10.46 0.98
C CYS A 218 -8.56 -11.80 0.79
N GLY A 219 -7.23 -11.85 0.77
CA GLY A 219 -6.52 -13.12 0.67
C GLY A 219 -5.01 -13.00 0.67
N LEU A 220 -4.33 -14.13 0.66
CA LEU A 220 -2.87 -14.25 0.65
C LEU A 220 -2.38 -15.26 -0.38
N ALA A 221 -1.20 -15.00 -0.95
CA ALA A 221 -0.48 -15.97 -1.77
C ALA A 221 0.87 -16.28 -1.14
N GLN A 222 1.15 -17.58 -1.01
CA GLN A 222 2.46 -18.11 -0.65
C GLN A 222 3.11 -18.73 -1.88
N GLU A 223 4.35 -19.23 -1.78
CA GLU A 223 5.09 -19.85 -2.89
C GLU A 223 4.27 -20.88 -3.68
N LYS A 224 3.54 -21.75 -2.96
CA LYS A 224 2.63 -22.78 -3.51
C LYS A 224 1.59 -22.24 -4.50
N ASP A 225 1.21 -20.97 -4.37
CA ASP A 225 0.18 -20.33 -5.19
C ASP A 225 0.74 -19.69 -6.46
N PHE A 226 2.05 -19.40 -6.51
CA PHE A 226 2.64 -18.61 -7.61
C PHE A 226 2.55 -19.30 -8.98
N SER A 227 2.55 -20.63 -9.02
CA SER A 227 2.33 -21.41 -10.25
C SER A 227 0.95 -21.18 -10.89
N ARG A 228 -0.02 -20.68 -10.10
CA ARG A 228 -1.42 -20.48 -10.47
C ARG A 228 -1.71 -19.07 -11.00
N PHE A 229 -0.74 -18.14 -10.92
CA PHE A 229 -0.89 -16.75 -11.36
C PHE A 229 -0.68 -16.59 -12.87
N ASN A 230 -1.73 -16.14 -13.56
CA ASN A 230 -1.73 -15.93 -15.01
C ASN A 230 -1.21 -14.53 -15.39
N GLU A 231 -0.68 -14.36 -16.61
CA GLU A 231 -0.34 -13.01 -17.11
C GLU A 231 -1.63 -12.24 -17.43
N LEU A 232 -1.77 -11.06 -16.81
CA LEU A 232 -2.90 -10.16 -17.01
C LEU A 232 -2.42 -8.86 -17.67
N LYS A 233 -2.94 -8.60 -18.87
CA LYS A 233 -2.76 -7.33 -19.58
C LYS A 233 -3.53 -6.20 -18.87
N PRO A 234 -3.20 -4.92 -19.13
CA PRO A 234 -4.00 -3.78 -18.68
C PRO A 234 -5.47 -3.97 -19.07
N GLN A 235 -6.37 -3.94 -18.10
CA GLN A 235 -7.80 -4.21 -18.31
C GLN A 235 -8.68 -3.57 -17.23
N SER A 236 -9.98 -3.60 -17.46
CA SER A 236 -11.01 -3.20 -16.50
C SER A 236 -11.60 -4.42 -15.81
N PHE A 237 -11.78 -4.34 -14.49
CA PHE A 237 -12.43 -5.35 -13.68
C PHE A 237 -13.77 -4.82 -13.17
N GLN A 238 -14.78 -5.71 -13.18
CA GLN A 238 -16.12 -5.45 -12.67
C GLN A 238 -16.71 -4.10 -13.14
N ASN A 239 -16.85 -3.95 -14.46
CA ASN A 239 -17.49 -2.79 -15.09
C ASN A 239 -16.89 -1.41 -14.71
N GLY A 240 -15.56 -1.33 -14.56
CA GLY A 240 -14.87 -0.07 -14.28
C GLY A 240 -14.61 0.24 -12.81
N LEU A 241 -15.06 -0.62 -11.90
CA LEU A 241 -14.84 -0.53 -10.45
C LEU A 241 -13.34 -0.54 -10.09
N PHE A 242 -12.52 -1.23 -10.87
CA PHE A 242 -11.06 -1.20 -10.78
C PHE A 242 -10.41 -1.35 -12.16
N ASN A 243 -9.31 -0.64 -12.41
CA ASN A 243 -8.65 -0.59 -13.73
C ASN A 243 -7.14 -0.66 -13.60
N THR A 244 -6.50 -1.59 -14.32
CA THR A 244 -5.03 -1.70 -14.37
C THR A 244 -4.46 -0.99 -15.60
N ARG A 245 -3.33 -0.29 -15.42
CA ARG A 245 -2.59 0.39 -16.49
C ARG A 245 -1.24 -0.27 -16.84
N ILE A 246 -0.92 -1.38 -16.16
CA ILE A 246 0.33 -2.11 -16.29
C ILE A 246 0.04 -3.60 -16.48
N ARG A 247 1.02 -4.36 -16.99
CA ARG A 247 0.97 -5.82 -16.96
C ARG A 247 1.17 -6.29 -15.52
N ASN A 248 0.40 -7.30 -15.14
CA ASN A 248 0.45 -7.95 -13.84
C ASN A 248 0.50 -9.46 -14.01
N ARG A 249 0.82 -10.14 -12.93
CA ARG A 249 0.45 -11.54 -12.69
C ARG A 249 -0.73 -11.54 -11.72
N GLY A 250 -1.71 -12.41 -11.93
CA GLY A 250 -2.87 -12.46 -11.05
C GLY A 250 -3.72 -13.72 -11.11
N ILE A 251 -4.61 -13.80 -10.12
CA ILE A 251 -5.54 -14.89 -9.84
C ILE A 251 -6.77 -14.27 -9.13
N ASP A 252 -7.95 -14.89 -9.20
CA ASP A 252 -9.11 -14.39 -8.45
C ASP A 252 -8.89 -14.58 -6.94
N ILE A 253 -9.34 -13.62 -6.13
CA ILE A 253 -9.23 -13.67 -4.65
C ILE A 253 -9.84 -14.95 -4.07
N LYS A 254 -10.99 -15.40 -4.60
CA LYS A 254 -11.70 -16.62 -4.17
C LYS A 254 -10.87 -17.91 -4.28
N ASP A 255 -9.79 -17.90 -5.08
CA ASP A 255 -9.00 -19.08 -5.42
C ASP A 255 -7.75 -19.21 -4.54
N ILE A 256 -7.39 -18.19 -3.76
CA ILE A 256 -6.27 -18.21 -2.81
C ILE A 256 -6.76 -18.37 -1.36
N SER A 257 -5.88 -18.38 -0.36
CA SER A 257 -6.30 -18.49 1.05
C SER A 257 -6.76 -17.14 1.63
N SER A 258 -7.68 -17.15 2.59
CA SER A 258 -7.99 -15.97 3.42
C SER A 258 -6.92 -15.77 4.51
N PHE A 259 -6.74 -14.54 5.01
CA PHE A 259 -5.88 -14.27 6.18
C PHE A 259 -6.28 -15.08 7.43
N LEU A 260 -7.56 -15.42 7.57
CA LEU A 260 -8.07 -16.29 8.63
C LEU A 260 -7.49 -17.72 8.59
N SER A 261 -6.87 -18.18 7.49
CA SER A 261 -6.17 -19.47 7.48
C SER A 261 -4.85 -19.44 8.27
N LEU A 262 -4.26 -18.27 8.49
CA LEU A 262 -3.09 -18.10 9.35
C LEU A 262 -3.48 -17.90 10.83
N TYR A 263 -4.61 -17.21 11.07
CA TYR A 263 -5.10 -16.90 12.41
C TYR A 263 -6.58 -17.25 12.59
N PRO A 264 -6.95 -18.55 12.69
CA PRO A 264 -8.35 -18.97 12.84
C PRO A 264 -9.05 -18.36 14.07
N ARG A 265 -8.30 -18.07 15.15
CA ARG A 265 -8.80 -17.43 16.39
C ARG A 265 -9.54 -16.11 16.14
N LEU A 266 -9.21 -15.39 15.05
CA LEU A 266 -9.87 -14.14 14.68
C LEU A 266 -11.33 -14.34 14.26
N GLY A 267 -11.76 -15.58 13.99
CA GLY A 267 -13.16 -15.92 13.78
C GLY A 267 -13.99 -16.00 15.06
N GLU A 268 -13.36 -16.06 16.23
CA GLU A 268 -14.01 -16.08 17.54
C GLU A 268 -13.98 -14.71 18.20
N LYS A 269 -12.82 -14.03 18.16
CA LYS A 269 -12.62 -12.69 18.70
C LYS A 269 -11.68 -11.88 17.80
N MET A 270 -12.07 -10.67 17.44
CA MET A 270 -11.27 -9.75 16.64
C MET A 270 -11.44 -8.32 17.17
N GLU A 271 -10.33 -7.65 17.46
CA GLU A 271 -10.30 -6.23 17.79
C GLU A 271 -10.13 -5.39 16.52
N CYS A 272 -10.77 -4.23 16.45
CA CYS A 272 -10.69 -3.32 15.28
C CYS A 272 -11.01 -3.97 13.92
N GLY A 273 -11.87 -5.00 13.90
CA GLY A 273 -12.31 -5.61 12.65
C GLY A 273 -13.47 -6.60 12.82
N ILE A 274 -14.12 -6.92 11.70
CA ILE A 274 -15.20 -7.90 11.61
C ILE A 274 -15.04 -8.79 10.38
N ILE A 275 -15.63 -9.99 10.43
CA ILE A 275 -15.79 -10.82 9.22
C ILE A 275 -16.96 -10.25 8.40
N LEU A 276 -16.76 -10.13 7.08
CA LEU A 276 -17.84 -9.89 6.13
C LEU A 276 -18.45 -11.24 5.68
N ASP A 277 -19.78 -11.34 5.80
CA ASP A 277 -20.61 -12.44 5.27
C ASP A 277 -20.84 -12.34 3.74
#